data_AF-A0A9D7GY56-F1
#
_entry.id   AF-A0A9D7GY56-F1
#
_cell.length_a   1.000
_cell.length_b   1.000
_cell.length_c   1.000
_cell.angle_alpha   90.00
_cell.angle_beta   90.00
_cell.angle_gamma   90.00
#
_symmetry.space_group_name_H-M   'P 1'
#
loop_
_entity.id
_entity.type
_entity.pdbx_description
1 polymer ?
#
loop_
_entity_poly.entity_id
_entity_poly.type
_entity_poly.pdbx_seq_one_letter_code
_entity_poly.pdbx_strand_id
1 'polypeptide(L)'
;MNQRPKPQLANMPKRALAGLIAAFAIAPAGCTAGFGQAPGASSIRVQVVQGDVGTATKRLPITFTDATRFTVRIEALGADGKPDGKFSGFVRLSTKPGTIFQMAGGGVRGRNVQLSGGVAEGVVVDLVATYGDSRIWAEDVGYAPSGADKPRCSDGVDNDNDGLVDFPTDPGCAFADDDTENPGGFATGASETLFFQYPRIADVRGVGQGGAATPFPKEQVQIDTGYDRGENKFNHSLVVTRIASDGFYVTDIDDPRGYTSIFAYTFNPPARLGVCDRLVTLSGTAVDFFGFTELSFPAWSVEERVCKKNGDALECNRPCFVPEPRVLALTDLANLKEKLRASASLVRVESKGDVEVRIAQHFGKGDAPKDGGQYSFTNEASNCDFNRNGRVEFDRPDEAECSNACDKDPECVEWSAFAQRSDFELVIEEKRAAQGSRSVKVQANATAAPDFDVLAARGKPLRAYSGTLRYFSDGSQFTIEARCQDDVVADMGASPKASDQACVFPRLDTDNNAGTQ
;
A
#
# COMPACT_ATOMS: atom_id res chain seq x y z
N MET A 1 -5.60 -23.88 58.83
CA MET A 1 -4.16 -23.71 59.13
C MET A 1 -3.65 -22.65 58.16
N ASN A 2 -3.23 -21.44 58.50
CA ASN A 2 -2.64 -20.91 59.72
C ASN A 2 -3.39 -19.67 60.26
N GLN A 3 -3.55 -19.71 61.58
CA GLN A 3 -3.99 -18.65 62.50
C GLN A 3 -2.92 -17.53 62.54
N ARG A 4 -3.15 -16.25 62.89
CA ARG A 4 -3.76 -15.63 64.10
C ARG A 4 -3.40 -14.10 64.02
N PRO A 5 -3.71 -13.22 65.00
CA PRO A 5 -5.00 -12.65 65.43
C PRO A 5 -5.05 -11.09 65.31
N LYS A 6 -6.26 -10.50 65.42
CA LYS A 6 -6.45 -9.09 65.81
C LYS A 6 -6.17 -8.92 67.32
N PRO A 7 -5.45 -7.87 67.77
CA PRO A 7 -5.50 -7.45 69.16
C PRO A 7 -6.44 -6.26 69.37
N GLN A 8 -7.16 -6.33 70.49
CA GLN A 8 -8.10 -5.38 71.04
C GLN A 8 -7.40 -4.15 71.65
N LEU A 9 -8.15 -3.05 71.71
CA LEU A 9 -7.83 -1.84 72.45
C LEU A 9 -7.67 -2.13 73.96
N ALA A 10 -6.58 -1.65 74.54
CA ALA A 10 -6.43 -1.45 75.98
C ALA A 10 -6.66 0.03 76.33
N ASN A 11 -7.32 0.24 77.46
CA ASN A 11 -7.86 1.50 77.95
C ASN A 11 -6.86 2.30 78.82
N MET A 12 -7.00 3.63 78.75
CA MET A 12 -6.69 4.68 79.76
C MET A 12 -5.24 5.13 80.03
N PRO A 13 -4.99 6.36 80.56
CA PRO A 13 -5.92 7.42 80.99
C PRO A 13 -5.68 8.82 80.37
N LYS A 14 -6.71 9.68 80.43
CA LYS A 14 -6.59 11.12 80.21
C LYS A 14 -5.96 11.79 81.44
N ARG A 15 -4.85 12.52 81.27
CA ARG A 15 -4.46 13.65 82.14
C ARG A 15 -3.84 14.76 81.30
N ALA A 16 -4.40 15.96 81.46
CA ALA A 16 -3.97 17.20 80.85
C ALA A 16 -2.80 17.84 81.63
N LEU A 17 -1.87 18.49 80.92
CA LEU A 17 -1.04 19.62 81.36
C LEU A 17 -0.24 20.10 80.12
N ALA A 18 -0.68 21.17 79.45
CA ALA A 18 -0.19 22.54 79.61
C ALA A 18 1.29 22.76 79.26
N GLY A 19 1.54 23.45 78.14
CA GLY A 19 2.61 24.42 77.98
C GLY A 19 3.99 23.93 77.49
N LEU A 20 4.28 24.11 76.20
CA LEU A 20 5.15 25.18 75.68
C LEU A 20 5.29 24.98 74.16
N ILE A 21 4.75 25.91 73.37
CA ILE A 21 5.00 25.98 71.92
C ILE A 21 6.37 26.64 71.75
N ALA A 22 7.40 25.84 71.49
CA ALA A 22 8.64 26.33 70.87
C ALA A 22 8.48 26.17 69.36
N ALA A 23 8.27 27.30 68.68
CA ALA A 23 8.19 27.36 67.22
C ALA A 23 9.54 27.00 66.60
N PHE A 24 9.67 25.77 66.11
CA PHE A 24 10.65 25.48 65.06
C PHE A 24 10.04 25.91 63.73
N ALA A 25 10.42 27.10 63.28
CA ALA A 25 10.24 27.52 61.90
C ALA A 25 11.12 26.64 61.01
N ILE A 26 10.60 25.47 60.65
CA ILE A 26 11.10 24.72 59.50
C ILE A 26 10.55 25.47 58.30
N ALA A 27 11.39 26.32 57.70
CA ALA A 27 11.12 26.82 56.35
C ALA A 27 10.87 25.59 55.46
N PRO A 28 9.74 25.50 54.74
CA PRO A 28 9.69 24.58 53.62
C PRO A 28 10.73 25.11 52.64
N ALA A 29 11.88 24.43 52.56
CA ALA A 29 12.76 24.57 51.41
C ALA A 29 11.88 24.26 50.20
N GLY A 30 11.47 25.32 49.50
CA GLY A 30 10.60 25.21 48.36
C GLY A 30 11.26 24.29 47.35
N CYS A 31 10.55 23.22 46.97
CA CYS A 31 10.74 22.65 45.66
C CYS A 31 10.27 23.69 44.62
N THR A 32 11.10 24.70 44.37
CA THR A 32 10.96 25.65 43.25
C THR A 32 11.93 25.31 42.12
N ALA A 33 12.52 24.11 42.12
CA ALA A 33 12.97 23.50 40.89
C ALA A 33 11.72 22.97 40.16
N GLY A 34 10.93 23.91 39.62
CA GLY A 34 9.98 23.57 38.57
C GLY A 34 10.76 22.87 37.45
N PHE A 35 10.09 21.97 36.73
CA PHE A 35 10.56 21.53 35.42
C PHE A 35 11.11 22.76 34.70
N GLY A 36 12.38 22.69 34.25
CA GLY A 36 13.04 23.81 33.60
C GLY A 36 12.09 24.42 32.57
N GLN A 37 11.88 25.74 32.62
CA GLN A 37 11.17 26.40 31.53
C GLN A 37 11.96 26.10 30.27
N ALA A 38 11.35 25.37 29.33
CA ALA A 38 11.94 25.17 28.03
C ALA A 38 12.26 26.55 27.45
N PRO A 39 13.53 26.86 27.12
CA PRO A 39 13.86 28.11 26.48
C PRO A 39 13.24 28.09 25.08
N GLY A 40 12.23 28.94 24.84
CA GLY A 40 11.57 29.05 23.54
C GLY A 40 10.05 29.04 23.60
N ALA A 41 9.42 28.94 22.43
CA ALA A 41 7.97 28.82 22.31
C ALA A 41 7.51 27.54 23.02
N SER A 42 6.35 27.58 23.69
CA SER A 42 5.74 26.38 24.28
C SER A 42 4.86 25.63 23.28
N SER A 43 4.30 26.33 22.29
CA SER A 43 3.53 25.73 21.19
C SER A 43 3.54 26.66 19.97
N ILE A 44 3.15 26.12 18.83
CA ILE A 44 2.97 26.89 17.60
C ILE A 44 1.47 26.90 17.24
N ARG A 45 0.98 28.04 16.75
CA ARG A 45 -0.32 28.15 16.10
C ARG A 45 -0.10 28.27 14.61
N VAL A 46 -0.75 27.41 13.84
CA VAL A 46 -0.84 27.51 12.38
C VAL A 46 -2.29 27.84 12.05
N GLN A 47 -2.53 28.87 11.25
CA GLN A 47 -3.86 29.27 10.85
C GLN A 47 -3.90 29.51 9.34
N VAL A 48 -4.83 28.86 8.65
CA VAL A 48 -5.12 29.16 7.24
C VAL A 48 -5.83 30.51 7.17
N VAL A 49 -5.20 31.48 6.53
CA VAL A 49 -5.77 32.83 6.30
C VAL A 49 -6.36 32.98 4.90
N GLN A 50 -5.92 32.16 3.94
CA GLN A 50 -6.48 32.10 2.58
C GLN A 50 -6.40 30.68 2.01
N GLY A 51 -7.43 30.27 1.27
CA GLY A 51 -7.56 28.93 0.68
C GLY A 51 -8.85 28.25 1.16
N ASP A 52 -9.48 27.44 0.32
CA ASP A 52 -10.65 26.65 0.70
C ASP A 52 -10.17 25.43 1.50
N VAL A 53 -10.54 25.33 2.78
CA VAL A 53 -10.19 24.19 3.64
C VAL A 53 -11.14 23.01 3.47
N GLY A 54 -12.22 23.16 2.69
CA GLY A 54 -13.26 22.17 2.53
C GLY A 54 -14.08 21.95 3.80
N THR A 55 -14.95 20.93 3.77
CA THR A 55 -15.71 20.46 4.93
C THR A 55 -15.84 18.95 4.88
N ALA A 56 -16.25 18.32 5.99
CA ALA A 56 -16.47 16.87 6.05
C ALA A 56 -17.41 16.33 4.95
N THR A 57 -18.37 17.14 4.48
CA THR A 57 -19.34 16.78 3.43
C THR A 57 -19.02 17.37 2.06
N LYS A 58 -18.12 18.36 1.98
CA LYS A 58 -17.65 18.97 0.72
C LYS A 58 -16.13 18.98 0.74
N ARG A 59 -15.55 17.83 0.45
CA ARG A 59 -14.11 17.59 0.44
C ARG A 59 -13.47 18.10 -0.84
N LEU A 60 -12.25 18.63 -0.73
CA LEU A 60 -11.41 19.08 -1.84
C LEU A 60 -10.92 17.87 -2.65
N PRO A 61 -10.73 18.01 -3.98
CA PRO A 61 -10.16 16.94 -4.80
C PRO A 61 -8.69 16.68 -4.44
N ILE A 62 -8.25 15.44 -4.65
CA ILE A 62 -6.82 15.10 -4.56
C ILE A 62 -6.13 15.57 -5.86
N THR A 63 -5.01 16.27 -5.73
CA THR A 63 -4.19 16.68 -6.87
C THR A 63 -2.78 16.13 -6.76
N PHE A 64 -2.20 15.72 -7.89
CA PHE A 64 -0.83 15.16 -7.95
C PHE A 64 0.16 16.07 -8.70
N THR A 65 -0.36 16.99 -9.51
CA THR A 65 0.45 17.94 -10.32
C THR A 65 0.05 19.38 -10.03
N ASP A 66 -1.24 19.68 -10.05
CA ASP A 66 -1.76 21.03 -9.81
C ASP A 66 -1.95 21.26 -8.31
N ALA A 67 -0.94 21.83 -7.66
CA ALA A 67 -0.94 21.95 -6.21
C ALA A 67 -2.13 22.79 -5.68
N THR A 68 -2.72 22.33 -4.58
CA THR A 68 -3.75 23.08 -3.85
C THR A 68 -3.05 24.09 -2.94
N ARG A 69 -3.32 25.37 -3.17
CA ARG A 69 -2.62 26.48 -2.52
C ARG A 69 -3.35 26.98 -1.27
N PHE A 70 -2.59 27.11 -0.18
CA PHE A 70 -3.01 27.76 1.05
C PHE A 70 -2.07 28.92 1.38
N THR A 71 -2.57 29.92 2.09
CA THR A 71 -1.76 30.92 2.76
C THR A 71 -2.00 30.80 4.25
N VAL A 72 -0.93 30.68 5.02
CA VAL A 72 -0.98 30.48 6.47
C VAL A 72 -0.30 31.61 7.22
N ARG A 73 -0.81 31.86 8.42
CA ARG A 73 -0.14 32.62 9.49
C ARG A 73 0.37 31.64 10.53
N ILE A 74 1.62 31.82 10.93
CA ILE A 74 2.28 30.98 11.93
C ILE A 74 2.70 31.87 13.10
N GLU A 75 2.40 31.44 14.31
CA GLU A 75 2.62 32.22 15.53
C GLU A 75 3.16 31.33 16.65
N ALA A 76 4.29 31.72 17.22
CA ALA A 76 4.84 31.12 18.44
C ALA A 76 4.03 31.57 19.65
N LEU A 77 3.70 30.64 20.54
CA LEU A 77 2.94 30.90 21.76
C LEU A 77 3.75 30.54 23.00
N GLY A 78 3.67 31.38 24.03
CA GLY A 78 4.21 31.08 25.36
C GLY A 78 3.34 30.07 26.12
N ALA A 79 3.78 29.69 27.32
CA ALA A 79 3.07 28.73 28.17
C ALA A 79 1.67 29.19 28.60
N ASP A 80 1.38 30.50 28.55
CA ASP A 80 0.07 31.07 28.82
C ASP A 80 -0.86 31.10 27.58
N GLY A 81 -0.40 30.56 26.45
CA GLY A 81 -1.13 30.51 25.18
C GLY A 81 -1.18 31.84 24.43
N LYS A 82 -0.46 32.87 24.89
CA LYS A 82 -0.36 34.17 24.22
C LYS A 82 0.84 34.21 23.26
N PRO A 83 0.83 35.10 22.25
CA PRO A 83 1.95 35.24 21.33
C PRO A 83 3.27 35.49 22.07
N ASP A 84 4.28 34.68 21.76
CA ASP A 84 5.64 34.85 22.26
C ASP A 84 6.46 35.70 21.29
N GLY A 85 6.44 37.01 21.50
CA GLY A 85 7.20 37.96 20.70
C GLY A 85 8.71 37.85 20.82
N LYS A 86 9.24 37.00 21.72
CA LYS A 86 10.69 36.80 21.90
C LYS A 86 11.23 35.71 20.99
N PHE A 87 10.40 34.78 20.55
CA PHE A 87 10.81 33.71 19.66
C PHE A 87 11.16 34.28 18.28
N SER A 88 12.37 34.00 17.77
CA SER A 88 12.79 34.45 16.43
C SER A 88 13.55 33.37 15.65
N GLY A 89 13.17 32.10 15.86
CA GLY A 89 13.76 30.93 15.21
C GLY A 89 13.00 30.47 13.96
N PHE A 90 13.45 29.35 13.38
CA PHE A 90 12.77 28.68 12.28
C PHE A 90 11.82 27.60 12.79
N VAL A 91 10.68 27.45 12.11
CA VAL A 91 9.83 26.27 12.23
C VAL A 91 9.78 25.53 10.90
N ARG A 92 9.83 24.20 10.98
CA ARG A 92 9.71 23.32 9.82
C ARG A 92 8.25 22.99 9.58
N LEU A 93 7.78 23.15 8.34
CA LEU A 93 6.45 22.75 7.94
C LEU A 93 6.43 21.34 7.35
N SER A 94 5.36 20.61 7.64
CA SER A 94 4.98 19.38 6.96
C SER A 94 3.46 19.31 6.78
N THR A 95 2.98 18.38 5.97
CA THR A 95 1.56 18.04 5.93
C THR A 95 1.42 16.54 6.14
N LYS A 96 0.38 16.14 6.88
CA LYS A 96 0.07 14.73 7.10
C LYS A 96 -1.45 14.50 7.07
N PRO A 97 -1.92 13.51 6.27
CA PRO A 97 -1.21 12.91 5.12
C PRO A 97 -1.01 13.92 3.98
N GLY A 98 -0.06 13.66 3.09
CA GLY A 98 0.24 14.48 1.91
C GLY A 98 1.65 15.04 1.85
N THR A 99 1.91 15.87 0.83
CA THR A 99 3.23 16.47 0.59
C THR A 99 3.14 17.97 0.36
N ILE A 100 4.03 18.73 1.01
CA ILE A 100 4.30 20.11 0.64
C ILE A 100 5.18 20.09 -0.62
N PHE A 101 4.61 20.51 -1.74
CA PHE A 101 5.28 20.59 -3.04
C PHE A 101 6.19 21.83 -3.10
N GLN A 102 5.66 22.99 -2.71
CA GLN A 102 6.39 24.24 -2.71
C GLN A 102 5.94 25.15 -1.56
N MET A 103 6.84 26.02 -1.13
CA MET A 103 6.53 27.11 -0.20
C MET A 103 7.08 28.42 -0.75
N ALA A 104 6.39 29.53 -0.43
CA ALA A 104 6.83 30.88 -0.75
C ALA A 104 6.39 31.86 0.35
N GLY A 105 7.10 32.98 0.47
CA GLY A 105 6.82 33.99 1.50
C GLY A 105 8.10 34.50 2.16
N GLY A 106 7.96 35.52 3.01
CA GLY A 106 9.08 36.04 3.79
C GLY A 106 9.62 34.99 4.76
N GLY A 107 10.95 34.89 4.88
CA GLY A 107 11.60 33.96 5.82
C GLY A 107 11.54 32.47 5.43
N VAL A 108 10.97 32.12 4.27
CA VAL A 108 10.92 30.73 3.79
C VAL A 108 12.29 30.29 3.28
N ARG A 109 12.80 29.17 3.81
CA ARG A 109 13.99 28.45 3.35
C ARG A 109 13.67 26.97 3.23
N GLY A 110 13.45 26.50 1.99
CA GLY A 110 12.97 25.13 1.75
C GLY A 110 11.63 24.89 2.44
N ARG A 111 11.59 23.97 3.41
CA ARG A 111 10.40 23.70 4.25
C ARG A 111 10.43 24.42 5.60
N ASN A 112 11.45 25.23 5.86
CA ASN A 112 11.60 25.97 7.11
C ASN A 112 11.12 27.41 6.92
N VAL A 113 10.50 28.00 7.95
CA VAL A 113 9.99 29.37 7.95
C VAL A 113 10.53 30.11 9.16
N GLN A 114 11.22 31.21 8.92
CA GLN A 114 11.68 32.08 10.00
C GLN A 114 10.52 32.87 10.59
N LEU A 115 10.30 32.73 11.89
CA LEU A 115 9.41 33.59 12.66
C LEU A 115 10.20 34.83 13.09
N SER A 116 9.63 36.02 12.91
CA SER A 116 10.23 37.28 13.36
C SER A 116 9.34 37.88 14.44
N GLY A 117 9.86 38.04 15.66
CA GLY A 117 9.04 38.49 16.79
C GLY A 117 7.86 37.54 17.04
N GLY A 118 8.09 36.24 16.88
CA GLY A 118 7.11 35.17 17.12
C GLY A 118 6.12 34.95 15.98
N VAL A 119 6.19 35.68 14.86
CA VAL A 119 5.17 35.61 13.80
C VAL A 119 5.77 35.51 12.40
N ALA A 120 5.11 34.74 11.54
CA ALA A 120 5.30 34.72 10.10
C ALA A 120 3.93 34.80 9.42
N GLU A 121 3.73 35.79 8.55
CA GLU A 121 2.46 36.03 7.86
C GLU A 121 2.62 35.87 6.34
N GLY A 122 1.52 35.51 5.68
CA GLY A 122 1.52 35.41 4.21
C GLY A 122 2.35 34.25 3.66
N VAL A 123 2.58 33.20 4.46
CA VAL A 123 3.35 32.03 4.03
C VAL A 123 2.46 31.19 3.12
N VAL A 124 2.85 31.09 1.85
CA VAL A 124 2.16 30.28 0.84
C VAL A 124 2.67 28.84 0.93
N VAL A 125 1.74 27.88 1.03
CA VAL A 125 2.01 26.45 1.10
C VAL A 125 1.20 25.75 0.01
N ASP A 126 1.90 25.15 -0.94
CA ASP A 126 1.32 24.42 -2.06
C ASP A 126 1.37 22.91 -1.76
N LEU A 127 0.21 22.28 -1.68
CA LEU A 127 0.04 20.89 -1.29
C LEU A 127 -0.30 19.99 -2.49
N VAL A 128 0.30 18.81 -2.53
CA VAL A 128 -0.01 17.73 -3.49
C VAL A 128 -0.14 16.39 -2.76
N ALA A 129 -0.76 15.41 -3.41
CA ALA A 129 -1.03 14.07 -2.88
C ALA A 129 -1.65 14.10 -1.47
N THR A 130 -2.41 15.15 -1.16
CA THR A 130 -3.03 15.38 0.15
C THR A 130 -4.44 14.81 0.10
N TYR A 131 -4.82 14.02 1.11
CA TYR A 131 -6.07 13.26 1.09
C TYR A 131 -6.67 13.10 2.49
N GLY A 132 -7.96 12.80 2.57
CA GLY A 132 -8.65 12.61 3.85
C GLY A 132 -8.61 13.87 4.72
N ASP A 133 -8.48 13.68 6.02
CA ASP A 133 -8.41 14.77 6.99
C ASP A 133 -6.93 15.14 7.22
N SER A 134 -6.44 16.14 6.49
CA SER A 134 -5.04 16.58 6.52
C SER A 134 -4.84 17.84 7.36
N ARG A 135 -3.61 18.07 7.81
CA ARG A 135 -3.22 19.31 8.50
C ARG A 135 -1.83 19.74 8.07
N ILE A 136 -1.60 21.06 8.05
CA ILE A 136 -0.26 21.65 7.97
C ILE A 136 0.29 21.72 9.39
N TRP A 137 1.38 21.02 9.62
CA TRP A 137 2.11 20.98 10.89
C TRP A 137 3.28 21.94 10.84
N ALA A 138 3.56 22.60 11.96
CA ALA A 138 4.75 23.40 12.19
C ALA A 138 5.46 22.87 13.44
N GLU A 139 6.78 22.71 13.34
CA GLU A 139 7.61 22.22 14.45
C GLU A 139 8.90 23.03 14.56
N ASP A 140 9.24 23.47 15.77
CA ASP A 140 10.56 24.00 16.07
C ASP A 140 11.57 22.85 16.20
N VAL A 141 12.23 22.54 15.09
CA VAL A 141 13.27 21.51 15.02
C VAL A 141 14.65 22.04 15.39
N GLY A 142 14.79 23.33 15.77
CA GLY A 142 16.08 23.93 16.11
C GLY A 142 16.92 24.41 14.93
N TYR A 143 16.35 24.48 13.72
CA TYR A 143 17.06 24.93 12.53
C TYR A 143 17.60 26.36 12.69
N ALA A 144 18.91 26.52 12.56
CA ALA A 144 19.64 27.76 12.73
C ALA A 144 20.74 27.87 11.64
N PRO A 145 20.36 28.19 10.38
CA PRO A 145 21.29 28.11 9.27
C PRO A 145 22.45 29.11 9.37
N SER A 146 23.66 28.60 9.16
CA SER A 146 24.89 29.38 9.04
C SER A 146 25.15 29.81 7.59
N GLY A 147 25.81 30.95 7.43
CA GLY A 147 26.40 31.37 6.14
C GLY A 147 27.88 31.02 6.02
N ALA A 148 28.44 30.33 7.00
CA ALA A 148 29.86 29.97 7.03
C ALA A 148 30.19 28.81 6.08
N ASP A 149 31.44 28.75 5.64
CA ASP A 149 31.95 27.63 4.81
C ASP A 149 32.02 26.30 5.58
N LYS A 150 32.05 26.38 6.92
CA LYS A 150 31.97 25.24 7.85
C LYS A 150 31.04 25.59 9.02
N PRO A 151 29.74 25.35 8.86
CA PRO A 151 28.76 25.40 9.94
C PRO A 151 29.13 24.44 11.06
N ARG A 152 28.73 24.75 12.30
CA ARG A 152 29.00 23.95 13.50
C ARG A 152 28.63 22.49 13.32
N CYS A 153 27.46 22.22 12.74
CA CYS A 153 26.97 20.88 12.47
C CYS A 153 27.64 20.15 11.28
N SER A 154 28.79 20.64 10.81
CA SER A 154 29.59 20.02 9.75
C SER A 154 31.08 20.37 9.81
N ASP A 155 31.58 20.84 10.96
CA ASP A 155 32.96 21.33 11.09
C ASP A 155 33.94 20.27 11.62
N GLY A 156 33.43 19.11 12.04
CA GLY A 156 34.20 17.99 12.59
C GLY A 156 34.44 18.07 14.10
N VAL A 157 33.81 19.02 14.80
CA VAL A 157 34.03 19.29 16.22
C VAL A 157 32.70 19.25 16.96
N ASP A 158 32.64 18.46 18.04
CA ASP A 158 31.59 18.52 19.05
C ASP A 158 31.62 19.91 19.74
N ASN A 159 30.76 20.82 19.28
CA ASN A 159 30.69 22.21 19.70
C ASN A 159 29.84 22.41 20.96
N ASP A 160 29.00 21.46 21.36
CA ASP A 160 28.22 21.52 22.60
C ASP A 160 28.75 20.60 23.73
N ASN A 161 29.70 19.74 23.41
CA ASN A 161 30.40 18.76 24.26
C ASN A 161 29.49 17.65 24.80
N ASP A 162 28.48 17.20 24.05
CA ASP A 162 27.61 16.08 24.43
C ASP A 162 28.18 14.69 24.04
N GLY A 163 29.29 14.66 23.28
CA GLY A 163 29.98 13.48 22.81
C GLY A 163 29.52 12.99 21.42
N LEU A 164 28.61 13.70 20.78
CA LEU A 164 28.16 13.49 19.41
C LEU A 164 28.79 14.58 18.53
N VAL A 165 29.05 14.26 17.26
CA VAL A 165 29.76 15.16 16.34
C VAL A 165 28.95 15.26 15.07
N ASP A 166 28.54 16.48 14.73
CA ASP A 166 27.94 16.87 13.46
C ASP A 166 26.67 16.10 13.05
N PHE A 167 25.96 16.66 12.06
CA PHE A 167 24.87 15.97 11.39
C PHE A 167 25.41 14.76 10.56
N PRO A 168 24.72 13.60 10.52
CA PRO A 168 23.44 13.25 11.16
C PRO A 168 23.60 12.52 12.50
N THR A 169 24.81 12.48 13.07
CA THR A 169 25.09 11.69 14.28
C THR A 169 24.64 12.42 15.53
N ASP A 170 24.77 13.75 15.53
CA ASP A 170 24.32 14.65 16.57
C ASP A 170 22.83 15.06 16.38
N PRO A 171 21.91 14.67 17.29
CA PRO A 171 20.51 15.07 17.29
C PRO A 171 20.25 16.56 17.57
N GLY A 172 21.24 17.27 18.12
CA GLY A 172 21.23 18.72 18.29
C GLY A 172 21.33 19.47 16.96
N CYS A 173 21.83 18.82 15.92
CA CYS A 173 21.83 19.31 14.54
C CYS A 173 20.55 18.92 13.80
N ALA A 174 19.73 19.91 13.42
CA ALA A 174 18.59 19.63 12.56
C ALA A 174 19.05 19.34 11.11
N PHE A 175 20.09 20.03 10.65
CA PHE A 175 20.70 19.92 9.33
C PHE A 175 22.21 20.21 9.37
N ALA A 176 22.94 19.77 8.34
CA ALA A 176 24.39 20.01 8.24
C ALA A 176 24.77 21.50 8.07
N ASP A 177 23.84 22.37 7.66
CA ASP A 177 24.06 23.81 7.53
C ASP A 177 23.79 24.60 8.82
N ASP A 178 23.53 23.94 9.94
CA ASP A 178 23.25 24.61 11.22
C ASP A 178 24.50 25.19 11.91
N ASP A 179 24.32 26.38 12.51
CA ASP A 179 25.32 27.10 13.30
C ASP A 179 25.27 26.75 14.79
N THR A 180 24.45 25.77 15.18
CA THR A 180 24.30 25.31 16.56
C THR A 180 23.97 23.82 16.60
N GLU A 181 24.55 23.14 17.58
CA GLU A 181 24.25 21.76 17.96
C GLU A 181 23.22 21.71 19.11
N ASN A 182 22.39 22.75 19.24
CA ASN A 182 21.38 22.77 20.30
C ASN A 182 20.05 22.27 19.70
N PRO A 183 19.39 21.30 20.35
CA PRO A 183 18.09 20.87 19.88
C PRO A 183 17.06 22.00 19.98
N GLY A 184 16.08 21.98 19.08
CA GLY A 184 14.94 22.90 19.12
C GLY A 184 14.09 22.71 20.38
N GLY A 185 13.16 23.65 20.61
CA GLY A 185 12.18 23.52 21.69
C GLY A 185 11.11 22.45 21.43
N PHE A 186 11.09 21.84 20.24
CA PHE A 186 10.06 20.90 19.76
C PHE A 186 8.63 21.43 19.91
N ALA A 187 8.49 22.76 19.96
CA ALA A 187 7.20 23.42 19.97
C ALA A 187 6.47 23.05 18.69
N THR A 188 5.29 22.46 18.81
CA THR A 188 4.51 22.00 17.67
C THR A 188 3.15 22.69 17.59
N GLY A 189 2.61 22.71 16.39
CA GLY A 189 1.33 23.29 16.06
C GLY A 189 0.77 22.68 14.78
N ALA A 190 -0.55 22.68 14.65
CA ALA A 190 -1.22 22.24 13.43
C ALA A 190 -2.32 23.21 13.03
N SER A 191 -2.59 23.29 11.73
CA SER A 191 -3.71 24.05 11.19
C SER A 191 -5.06 23.47 11.62
N GLU A 192 -6.14 24.19 11.26
CA GLU A 192 -7.44 23.54 11.11
C GLU A 192 -7.36 22.36 10.13
N THR A 193 -8.35 21.46 10.22
CA THR A 193 -8.44 20.33 9.29
C THR A 193 -8.69 20.83 7.88
N LEU A 194 -7.86 20.36 6.96
CA LEU A 194 -8.06 20.46 5.52
C LEU A 194 -8.76 19.19 5.06
N PHE A 195 -9.99 19.32 4.57
CA PHE A 195 -10.83 18.18 4.19
C PHE A 195 -10.62 17.84 2.71
N PHE A 196 -9.74 16.90 2.43
CA PHE A 196 -9.54 16.32 1.10
C PHE A 196 -10.33 15.01 0.94
N GLN A 197 -10.60 14.64 -0.30
CA GLN A 197 -11.16 13.33 -0.65
C GLN A 197 -10.18 12.22 -0.25
N TYR A 198 -10.69 11.02 0.00
CA TYR A 198 -9.85 9.83 0.16
C TYR A 198 -9.47 9.28 -1.23
N PRO A 199 -8.26 8.73 -1.43
CA PRO A 199 -7.87 8.19 -2.73
C PRO A 199 -8.68 6.94 -3.08
N ARG A 200 -9.04 6.76 -4.35
CA ARG A 200 -9.53 5.47 -4.85
C ARG A 200 -8.35 4.54 -5.16
N ILE A 201 -8.64 3.27 -5.47
CA ILE A 201 -7.59 2.28 -5.78
C ILE A 201 -6.68 2.77 -6.92
N ALA A 202 -7.26 3.35 -7.98
CA ALA A 202 -6.49 3.87 -9.11
C ALA A 202 -5.51 4.98 -8.70
N ASP A 203 -5.88 5.84 -7.75
CA ASP A 203 -5.03 6.89 -7.22
C ASP A 203 -3.87 6.30 -6.41
N VAL A 204 -4.15 5.33 -5.53
CA VAL A 204 -3.13 4.61 -4.75
C VAL A 204 -2.14 3.88 -5.65
N ARG A 205 -2.62 3.31 -6.76
CA ARG A 205 -1.79 2.67 -7.77
C ARG A 205 -1.03 3.64 -8.68
N GLY A 206 -1.26 4.94 -8.56
CA GLY A 206 -0.54 5.96 -9.31
C GLY A 206 -0.98 6.09 -10.77
N VAL A 207 -2.29 5.97 -11.05
CA VAL A 207 -2.84 6.13 -12.41
C VAL A 207 -2.38 7.43 -13.09
N GLY A 208 -2.22 8.52 -12.33
CA GLY A 208 -1.71 9.81 -12.82
C GLY A 208 -0.25 9.78 -13.30
N GLN A 209 0.53 8.77 -12.90
CA GLN A 209 1.94 8.58 -13.25
C GLN A 209 2.17 7.33 -14.12
N GLY A 210 1.11 6.75 -14.71
CA GLY A 210 1.19 5.54 -15.54
C GLY A 210 0.96 4.22 -14.79
N GLY A 211 0.70 4.28 -13.49
CA GLY A 211 0.20 3.18 -12.67
C GLY A 211 1.20 2.07 -12.34
N ALA A 212 2.49 2.39 -12.39
CA ALA A 212 3.60 1.49 -12.10
C ALA A 212 4.19 1.67 -10.68
N ALA A 213 3.85 2.77 -10.00
CA ALA A 213 4.35 3.08 -8.66
C ALA A 213 3.33 3.90 -7.89
N THR A 214 3.24 3.69 -6.57
CA THR A 214 2.33 4.46 -5.73
C THR A 214 2.84 5.90 -5.51
N PRO A 215 1.97 6.92 -5.54
CA PRO A 215 2.31 8.26 -5.13
C PRO A 215 2.37 8.41 -3.59
N PHE A 216 2.08 7.33 -2.84
CA PHE A 216 2.05 7.30 -1.37
C PHE A 216 3.07 6.30 -0.79
N PRO A 217 4.36 6.35 -1.19
CA PRO A 217 5.30 5.30 -0.84
C PRO A 217 5.51 5.22 0.67
N LYS A 218 5.24 4.03 1.24
CA LYS A 218 5.36 3.74 2.68
C LYS A 218 4.45 4.58 3.57
N GLU A 219 3.36 5.12 3.01
CA GLU A 219 2.35 5.85 3.77
C GLU A 219 1.13 4.98 4.05
N GLN A 220 0.54 5.16 5.23
CA GLN A 220 -0.75 4.55 5.56
C GLN A 220 -1.87 5.29 4.83
N VAL A 221 -2.46 4.66 3.83
CA VAL A 221 -3.56 5.20 3.03
C VAL A 221 -4.90 4.64 3.52
N GLN A 222 -5.91 5.50 3.58
CA GLN A 222 -7.31 5.09 3.72
C GLN A 222 -7.98 5.28 2.35
N ILE A 223 -8.51 4.19 1.79
CA ILE A 223 -9.10 4.19 0.45
C ILE A 223 -10.59 4.55 0.51
N ASP A 224 -11.04 5.34 -0.45
CA ASP A 224 -12.46 5.63 -0.65
C ASP A 224 -13.20 4.39 -1.17
N THR A 225 -13.94 3.75 -0.27
CA THR A 225 -14.76 2.58 -0.56
C THR A 225 -16.12 2.93 -1.16
N GLY A 226 -16.47 4.22 -1.23
CA GLY A 226 -17.78 4.70 -1.65
C GLY A 226 -18.86 4.57 -0.58
N TYR A 227 -18.53 4.04 0.60
CA TYR A 227 -19.48 3.85 1.68
C TYR A 227 -19.78 5.14 2.45
N ASP A 228 -21.02 5.61 2.37
CA ASP A 228 -21.54 6.72 3.15
C ASP A 228 -22.16 6.20 4.46
N ARG A 229 -21.54 6.54 5.59
CA ARG A 229 -22.02 6.15 6.93
C ARG A 229 -23.30 6.88 7.35
N GLY A 230 -23.51 8.11 6.88
CA GLY A 230 -24.68 8.91 7.23
C GLY A 230 -25.94 8.40 6.54
N GLU A 231 -25.80 7.96 5.29
CA GLU A 231 -26.90 7.41 4.50
C GLU A 231 -26.97 5.87 4.49
N ASN A 232 -25.98 5.20 5.07
CA ASN A 232 -25.84 3.74 5.11
C ASN A 232 -25.95 3.11 3.70
N LYS A 233 -25.21 3.68 2.73
CA LYS A 233 -25.25 3.27 1.32
C LYS A 233 -23.87 3.33 0.66
N PHE A 234 -23.74 2.66 -0.48
CA PHE A 234 -22.56 2.71 -1.33
C PHE A 234 -22.83 3.61 -2.56
N ASN A 235 -22.02 4.66 -2.74
CA ASN A 235 -22.01 5.50 -3.95
C ASN A 235 -21.24 4.84 -5.11
N HIS A 236 -20.23 4.05 -4.77
CA HIS A 236 -19.52 3.09 -5.59
C HIS A 236 -19.11 1.90 -4.71
N SER A 237 -18.64 0.80 -5.29
CA SER A 237 -18.34 -0.44 -4.57
C SER A 237 -16.92 -0.95 -4.81
N LEU A 238 -16.22 -1.27 -3.72
CA LEU A 238 -15.00 -2.06 -3.73
C LEU A 238 -15.37 -3.51 -3.40
N VAL A 239 -15.16 -4.42 -4.35
CA VAL A 239 -15.58 -5.82 -4.27
C VAL A 239 -14.38 -6.73 -4.15
N VAL A 240 -14.43 -7.68 -3.22
CA VAL A 240 -13.42 -8.75 -3.12
C VAL A 240 -13.59 -9.71 -4.30
N THR A 241 -12.56 -9.84 -5.13
CA THR A 241 -12.58 -10.62 -6.38
C THR A 241 -11.81 -11.94 -6.31
N ARG A 242 -10.89 -12.06 -5.36
CA ARG A 242 -10.16 -13.30 -5.05
C ARG A 242 -9.63 -13.30 -3.62
N ILE A 243 -9.67 -14.46 -2.98
CA ILE A 243 -8.89 -14.76 -1.77
C ILE A 243 -7.66 -15.58 -2.19
N ALA A 244 -6.49 -15.20 -1.70
CA ALA A 244 -5.22 -15.88 -1.94
C ALA A 244 -4.68 -16.48 -0.63
N SER A 245 -3.61 -17.28 -0.72
CA SER A 245 -2.99 -17.92 0.44
C SER A 245 -2.35 -16.93 1.42
N ASP A 246 -2.03 -15.72 0.96
CA ASP A 246 -1.26 -14.70 1.66
C ASP A 246 -1.98 -13.34 1.72
N GLY A 247 -3.23 -13.26 1.23
CA GLY A 247 -3.93 -11.99 1.09
C GLY A 247 -5.25 -12.10 0.34
N PHE A 248 -5.70 -10.96 -0.17
CA PHE A 248 -6.90 -10.88 -1.00
C PHE A 248 -6.80 -9.77 -2.04
N TYR A 249 -7.56 -9.92 -3.12
CA TYR A 249 -7.69 -8.94 -4.18
C TYR A 249 -9.03 -8.24 -4.07
N VAL A 250 -9.01 -6.93 -4.25
CA VAL A 250 -10.20 -6.06 -4.28
C VAL A 250 -10.18 -5.24 -5.55
N THR A 251 -11.35 -5.06 -6.15
CA THR A 251 -11.56 -4.27 -7.36
C THR A 251 -12.58 -3.18 -7.09
N ASP A 252 -12.24 -1.95 -7.45
CA ASP A 252 -13.18 -0.84 -7.55
C ASP A 252 -13.93 -0.96 -8.89
N ILE A 253 -15.20 -1.38 -8.83
CA ILE A 253 -15.95 -1.76 -10.04
C ILE A 253 -16.53 -0.57 -10.80
N ASP A 254 -16.55 0.62 -10.18
CA ASP A 254 -17.20 1.81 -10.72
C ASP A 254 -16.18 2.87 -11.18
N ASP A 255 -14.87 2.60 -11.09
CA ASP A 255 -13.84 3.53 -11.55
C ASP A 255 -13.50 3.31 -13.04
N PRO A 256 -13.79 4.26 -13.95
CA PRO A 256 -13.56 4.08 -15.38
C PRO A 256 -12.08 4.23 -15.79
N ARG A 257 -11.19 4.66 -14.88
CA ARG A 257 -9.80 5.00 -15.20
C ARG A 257 -8.94 3.75 -15.46
N GLY A 258 -9.34 2.58 -15.00
CA GLY A 258 -8.48 1.38 -14.94
C GLY A 258 -7.53 1.44 -13.73
N TYR A 259 -6.62 0.47 -13.60
CA TYR A 259 -5.80 0.31 -12.37
C TYR A 259 -6.68 0.16 -11.12
N THR A 260 -7.85 -0.45 -11.28
CA THR A 260 -8.92 -0.43 -10.27
C THR A 260 -8.81 -1.55 -9.25
N SER A 261 -7.85 -2.46 -9.41
CA SER A 261 -7.66 -3.58 -8.50
C SER A 261 -6.32 -3.49 -7.77
N ILE A 262 -6.31 -3.89 -6.50
CA ILE A 262 -5.11 -3.93 -5.65
C ILE A 262 -5.10 -5.22 -4.83
N PHE A 263 -3.89 -5.69 -4.52
CA PHE A 263 -3.68 -6.79 -3.59
C PHE A 263 -3.47 -6.23 -2.17
N ALA A 264 -4.09 -6.85 -1.20
CA ALA A 264 -3.92 -6.56 0.21
C ALA A 264 -3.30 -7.78 0.91
N TYR A 265 -2.07 -7.63 1.38
CA TYR A 265 -1.27 -8.71 1.96
C TYR A 265 -1.59 -8.90 3.45
N THR A 266 -2.00 -10.11 3.84
CA THR A 266 -2.41 -10.45 5.21
C THR A 266 -1.61 -11.59 5.85
N PHE A 267 -0.45 -12.00 5.29
CA PHE A 267 0.37 -13.16 5.69
C PHE A 267 -0.30 -14.54 5.54
N ASN A 268 -1.60 -14.61 5.78
CA ASN A 268 -2.45 -15.79 5.63
C ASN A 268 -3.80 -15.36 5.01
N PRO A 269 -4.65 -16.31 4.56
CA PRO A 269 -5.96 -15.96 4.04
C PRO A 269 -6.78 -15.25 5.13
N PRO A 270 -7.38 -14.09 4.84
CA PRO A 270 -8.14 -13.33 5.82
C PRO A 270 -9.36 -14.13 6.30
N ALA A 271 -9.47 -14.35 7.61
CA ALA A 271 -10.62 -15.02 8.19
C ALA A 271 -11.90 -14.22 7.93
N ARG A 272 -12.98 -14.93 7.59
CA ARG A 272 -14.33 -14.38 7.33
C ARG A 272 -14.45 -13.41 6.15
N LEU A 273 -13.42 -13.21 5.34
CA LEU A 273 -13.54 -12.47 4.09
C LEU A 273 -13.88 -13.42 2.95
N GLY A 274 -14.90 -13.09 2.15
CA GLY A 274 -15.33 -13.91 1.02
C GLY A 274 -15.29 -13.14 -0.30
N VAL A 275 -15.14 -13.87 -1.41
CA VAL A 275 -15.40 -13.33 -2.75
C VAL A 275 -16.84 -12.80 -2.80
N CYS A 276 -17.05 -11.68 -3.50
CA CYS A 276 -18.29 -10.89 -3.55
C CYS A 276 -18.58 -10.01 -2.33
N ASP A 277 -17.82 -10.07 -1.23
CA ASP A 277 -17.97 -9.11 -0.13
C ASP A 277 -17.64 -7.70 -0.62
N ARG A 278 -18.35 -6.69 -0.09
CA ARG A 278 -18.07 -5.28 -0.35
C ARG A 278 -17.32 -4.68 0.82
N LEU A 279 -16.27 -3.92 0.56
CA LEU A 279 -15.51 -3.30 1.64
C LEU A 279 -16.20 -2.02 2.12
N VAL A 280 -16.54 -1.95 3.40
CA VAL A 280 -17.05 -0.75 4.07
C VAL A 280 -15.91 0.20 4.42
N THR A 281 -14.78 -0.34 4.88
CA THR A 281 -13.51 0.40 5.06
C THR A 281 -12.37 -0.41 4.45
N LEU A 282 -11.38 0.29 3.91
CA LEU A 282 -10.11 -0.29 3.50
C LEU A 282 -8.99 0.71 3.79
N SER A 283 -7.98 0.28 4.50
CA SER A 283 -6.75 1.05 4.73
C SER A 283 -5.55 0.12 4.81
N GLY A 284 -4.36 0.64 4.57
CA GLY A 284 -3.11 -0.11 4.69
C GLY A 284 -1.93 0.76 4.28
N THR A 285 -0.71 0.27 4.46
CA THR A 285 0.48 0.96 4.01
C THR A 285 0.71 0.66 2.53
N ALA A 286 0.64 1.69 1.69
CA ALA A 286 0.89 1.56 0.26
C ALA A 286 2.39 1.33 0.02
N VAL A 287 2.72 0.22 -0.64
CA VAL A 287 4.09 -0.16 -0.96
C VAL A 287 4.17 -0.69 -2.38
N ASP A 288 5.29 -0.40 -3.05
CA ASP A 288 5.62 -1.05 -4.31
C ASP A 288 6.52 -2.24 -4.00
N PHE A 289 6.00 -3.44 -4.23
CA PHE A 289 6.69 -4.69 -3.94
C PHE A 289 6.82 -5.49 -5.24
N PHE A 290 8.06 -5.79 -5.64
CA PHE A 290 8.37 -6.39 -6.95
C PHE A 290 7.60 -5.74 -8.11
N GLY A 291 7.61 -4.40 -8.14
CA GLY A 291 7.01 -3.53 -9.17
C GLY A 291 5.48 -3.58 -9.28
N PHE A 292 4.82 -4.18 -8.30
CA PHE A 292 3.38 -4.16 -8.16
C PHE A 292 3.01 -3.38 -6.88
N THR A 293 2.08 -2.42 -6.99
CA THR A 293 1.58 -1.68 -5.82
C THR A 293 0.60 -2.54 -5.04
N GLU A 294 0.89 -2.75 -3.76
CA GLU A 294 0.05 -3.51 -2.83
C GLU A 294 -0.19 -2.74 -1.52
N LEU A 295 -1.10 -3.25 -0.70
CA LEU A 295 -1.32 -2.79 0.68
C LEU A 295 -0.70 -3.77 1.66
N SER A 296 0.27 -3.29 2.43
CA SER A 296 0.82 -4.01 3.58
C SER A 296 0.11 -3.59 4.87
N PHE A 297 0.05 -4.50 5.86
CA PHE A 297 -0.67 -4.30 7.12
C PHE A 297 -2.11 -3.73 6.94
N PRO A 298 -2.94 -4.34 6.07
CA PRO A 298 -4.25 -3.81 5.76
C PRO A 298 -5.20 -3.96 6.94
N ALA A 299 -6.14 -3.03 7.03
CA ALA A 299 -7.29 -3.08 7.92
C ALA A 299 -8.56 -2.81 7.11
N TRP A 300 -9.59 -3.62 7.33
CA TRP A 300 -10.83 -3.55 6.57
C TRP A 300 -12.05 -3.90 7.42
N SER A 301 -13.21 -3.54 6.90
CA SER A 301 -14.52 -4.02 7.35
C SER A 301 -15.38 -4.23 6.12
N VAL A 302 -16.39 -5.09 6.21
CA VAL A 302 -17.18 -5.52 5.04
C VAL A 302 -18.67 -5.45 5.27
N GLU A 303 -19.39 -5.24 4.17
CA GLU A 303 -20.77 -5.66 4.03
C GLU A 303 -20.76 -7.08 3.43
N GLU A 304 -21.02 -8.04 4.30
CA GLU A 304 -21.01 -9.46 3.98
C GLU A 304 -22.11 -9.86 2.98
N ARG A 305 -21.76 -10.72 2.02
CA ARG A 305 -22.75 -11.44 1.21
C ARG A 305 -23.05 -12.79 1.85
N VAL A 306 -24.22 -12.89 2.50
CA VAL A 306 -24.68 -14.10 3.19
C VAL A 306 -25.82 -14.72 2.40
N CYS A 307 -25.77 -16.04 2.27
CA CYS A 307 -26.71 -16.81 1.48
C CYS A 307 -27.39 -17.91 2.31
N LYS A 308 -28.59 -18.31 1.88
CA LYS A 308 -29.37 -19.41 2.46
C LYS A 308 -29.70 -20.41 1.38
N LYS A 309 -29.65 -21.69 1.73
CA LYS A 309 -30.14 -22.76 0.86
C LYS A 309 -31.67 -22.83 0.96
N ASN A 310 -32.35 -22.68 -0.18
CA ASN A 310 -33.78 -22.91 -0.32
C ASN A 310 -34.01 -24.03 -1.34
N GLY A 311 -33.98 -25.29 -0.86
CA GLY A 311 -33.88 -26.45 -1.73
C GLY A 311 -32.55 -26.46 -2.49
N ASP A 312 -32.61 -26.54 -3.83
CA ASP A 312 -31.45 -26.45 -4.72
C ASP A 312 -31.05 -25.00 -5.06
N ALA A 313 -31.89 -24.02 -4.73
CA ALA A 313 -31.63 -22.61 -5.00
C ALA A 313 -30.83 -21.97 -3.85
N LEU A 314 -29.99 -21.00 -4.21
CA LEU A 314 -29.23 -20.20 -3.26
C LEU A 314 -29.79 -18.77 -3.24
N GLU A 315 -30.39 -18.38 -2.12
CA GLU A 315 -30.93 -17.03 -1.93
C GLU A 315 -29.98 -16.21 -1.07
N CYS A 316 -29.44 -15.12 -1.61
CA CYS A 316 -28.50 -14.25 -0.91
C CYS A 316 -29.12 -12.90 -0.55
N ASN A 317 -28.63 -12.28 0.51
CA ASN A 317 -29.04 -10.92 0.92
C ASN A 317 -28.80 -9.86 -0.17
N ARG A 318 -27.87 -10.12 -1.10
CA ARG A 318 -27.61 -9.31 -2.29
C ARG A 318 -26.93 -10.12 -3.42
N PRO A 319 -26.98 -9.62 -4.67
CA PRO A 319 -26.20 -10.22 -5.76
C PRO A 319 -24.68 -10.11 -5.52
N CYS A 320 -23.93 -10.94 -6.24
CA CYS A 320 -22.48 -10.82 -6.32
C CYS A 320 -22.12 -9.79 -7.39
N PHE A 321 -21.21 -8.88 -7.06
CA PHE A 321 -20.78 -7.79 -7.94
C PHE A 321 -19.36 -7.98 -8.49
N VAL A 322 -18.85 -9.21 -8.48
CA VAL A 322 -17.54 -9.49 -9.09
C VAL A 322 -17.67 -9.19 -10.59
N PRO A 323 -16.86 -8.28 -11.15
CA PRO A 323 -16.98 -7.87 -12.54
C PRO A 323 -16.57 -9.00 -13.48
N GLU A 324 -17.16 -9.04 -14.68
CA GLU A 324 -16.71 -9.95 -15.73
C GLU A 324 -15.23 -9.71 -16.04
N PRO A 325 -14.43 -10.76 -16.27
CA PRO A 325 -13.01 -10.59 -16.57
C PRO A 325 -12.80 -9.77 -17.84
N ARG A 326 -11.83 -8.84 -17.83
CA ARG A 326 -11.43 -8.12 -19.04
C ARG A 326 -10.81 -9.12 -20.02
N VAL A 327 -11.44 -9.29 -21.18
CA VAL A 327 -10.85 -10.08 -22.26
C VAL A 327 -9.64 -9.33 -22.81
N LEU A 328 -8.45 -9.94 -22.73
CA LEU A 328 -7.20 -9.38 -23.25
C LEU A 328 -6.99 -9.82 -24.69
N ALA A 329 -6.95 -8.84 -25.60
CA ALA A 329 -6.56 -9.08 -26.98
C ALA A 329 -5.04 -9.19 -27.12
N LEU A 330 -4.57 -9.65 -28.28
CA LEU A 330 -3.13 -9.72 -28.57
C LEU A 330 -2.44 -8.36 -28.39
N THR A 331 -3.12 -7.26 -28.75
CA THR A 331 -2.61 -5.90 -28.59
C THR A 331 -2.49 -5.47 -27.14
N ASP A 332 -3.35 -5.97 -26.25
CA ASP A 332 -3.25 -5.68 -24.81
C ASP A 332 -2.04 -6.41 -24.22
N LEU A 333 -1.87 -7.70 -24.56
CA LEU A 333 -0.77 -8.53 -24.06
C LEU A 333 0.61 -8.05 -24.55
N ALA A 334 0.67 -7.49 -25.76
CA ALA A 334 1.87 -6.88 -26.31
C ALA A 334 2.19 -5.49 -25.73
N ASN A 335 1.27 -4.87 -24.97
CA ASN A 335 1.42 -3.52 -24.45
C ASN A 335 1.60 -3.52 -22.93
N LEU A 336 2.80 -3.12 -22.47
CA LEU A 336 3.11 -3.07 -21.04
C LEU A 336 2.13 -2.18 -20.25
N LYS A 337 1.71 -1.03 -20.81
CA LYS A 337 0.77 -0.13 -20.14
C LYS A 337 -0.59 -0.80 -19.92
N GLU A 338 -1.09 -1.54 -20.91
CA GLU A 338 -2.37 -2.24 -20.77
C GLU A 338 -2.30 -3.42 -19.81
N LYS A 339 -1.17 -4.14 -19.78
CA LYS A 339 -0.93 -5.19 -18.77
C LYS A 339 -0.86 -4.62 -17.36
N LEU A 340 -0.13 -3.53 -17.15
CA LEU A 340 -0.08 -2.84 -15.85
C LEU A 340 -1.46 -2.30 -15.45
N ARG A 341 -2.23 -1.77 -16.41
CA ARG A 341 -3.61 -1.31 -16.17
C ARG A 341 -4.55 -2.43 -15.72
N ALA A 342 -4.32 -3.66 -16.18
CA ALA A 342 -5.10 -4.84 -15.84
C ALA A 342 -4.56 -5.65 -14.66
N SER A 343 -3.36 -5.34 -14.14
CA SER A 343 -2.78 -6.12 -13.04
C SER A 343 -3.64 -6.05 -11.77
N ALA A 344 -3.59 -7.12 -10.97
CA ALA A 344 -4.49 -7.47 -9.87
C ALA A 344 -5.98 -7.60 -10.22
N SER A 345 -6.38 -7.37 -11.47
CA SER A 345 -7.77 -7.47 -11.90
C SER A 345 -8.06 -8.84 -12.49
N LEU A 346 -9.35 -9.17 -12.61
CA LEU A 346 -9.79 -10.34 -13.36
C LEU A 346 -9.60 -10.11 -14.86
N VAL A 347 -8.92 -11.05 -15.51
CA VAL A 347 -8.67 -11.04 -16.95
C VAL A 347 -9.04 -12.39 -17.56
N ARG A 348 -9.24 -12.40 -18.88
CA ARG A 348 -9.51 -13.61 -19.66
C ARG A 348 -8.79 -13.56 -20.99
N VAL A 349 -8.28 -14.68 -21.45
CA VAL A 349 -7.99 -14.93 -22.86
C VAL A 349 -8.99 -15.96 -23.38
N GLU A 350 -9.54 -15.77 -24.57
CA GLU A 350 -10.58 -16.66 -25.10
C GLU A 350 -10.39 -16.97 -26.59
N SER A 351 -10.66 -18.22 -26.96
CA SER A 351 -10.75 -18.65 -28.35
C SER A 351 -12.10 -18.23 -28.94
N LYS A 352 -12.08 -17.29 -29.87
CA LYS A 352 -13.28 -16.72 -30.48
C LYS A 352 -12.98 -16.11 -31.85
N GLY A 353 -13.81 -16.45 -32.84
CA GLY A 353 -13.60 -15.99 -34.22
C GLY A 353 -12.27 -16.48 -34.75
N ASP A 354 -11.41 -15.55 -35.18
CA ASP A 354 -10.08 -15.84 -35.73
C ASP A 354 -8.98 -15.98 -34.66
N VAL A 355 -9.32 -15.84 -33.37
CA VAL A 355 -8.40 -15.99 -32.24
C VAL A 355 -8.49 -17.39 -31.66
N GLU A 356 -7.34 -18.04 -31.51
CA GLU A 356 -7.16 -19.33 -30.84
C GLU A 356 -6.25 -19.15 -29.64
N VAL A 357 -6.65 -19.68 -28.49
CA VAL A 357 -5.86 -19.80 -27.27
C VAL A 357 -5.54 -21.28 -27.09
N ARG A 358 -4.28 -21.62 -26.87
CA ARG A 358 -3.84 -22.99 -26.58
C ARG A 358 -2.73 -22.99 -25.54
N ILE A 359 -2.49 -24.15 -24.93
CA ILE A 359 -1.26 -24.37 -24.16
C ILE A 359 -0.11 -24.56 -25.13
N ALA A 360 1.02 -23.93 -24.84
CA ALA A 360 2.27 -24.08 -25.57
C ALA A 360 2.66 -25.56 -25.76
N GLN A 361 3.12 -25.92 -26.96
CA GLN A 361 3.31 -27.32 -27.35
C GLN A 361 4.69 -27.90 -26.98
N HIS A 362 5.75 -27.08 -26.91
CA HIS A 362 7.10 -27.53 -26.56
C HIS A 362 7.28 -27.54 -25.05
N PHE A 363 6.79 -28.61 -24.44
CA PHE A 363 6.65 -28.68 -22.99
C PHE A 363 6.83 -30.13 -22.51
N GLY A 364 8.03 -30.47 -22.03
CA GLY A 364 8.36 -31.83 -21.62
C GLY A 364 9.61 -31.96 -20.75
N LYS A 365 9.66 -33.04 -19.97
CA LYS A 365 10.66 -33.30 -18.92
C LYS A 365 12.09 -33.60 -19.40
N GLY A 366 12.26 -33.92 -20.68
CA GLY A 366 13.55 -34.25 -21.26
C GLY A 366 14.46 -33.03 -21.35
N ASP A 367 15.76 -33.26 -21.27
CA ASP A 367 16.78 -32.22 -21.41
C ASP A 367 16.72 -31.65 -22.84
N ALA A 368 16.69 -30.33 -22.97
CA ALA A 368 16.55 -29.66 -24.26
C ALA A 368 17.72 -30.01 -25.21
N PRO A 369 17.45 -30.63 -26.38
CA PRO A 369 18.50 -31.01 -27.32
C PRO A 369 19.18 -29.78 -27.92
N LYS A 370 20.52 -29.86 -28.06
CA LYS A 370 21.35 -28.83 -28.69
C LYS A 370 22.05 -29.40 -29.92
N ASP A 371 21.58 -29.02 -31.10
CA ASP A 371 22.13 -29.46 -32.39
C ASP A 371 22.77 -28.27 -33.12
N GLY A 372 24.02 -28.43 -33.56
CA GLY A 372 24.74 -27.36 -34.28
C GLY A 372 24.89 -26.06 -33.49
N GLY A 373 24.81 -26.12 -32.15
CA GLY A 373 24.87 -24.96 -31.27
C GLY A 373 23.53 -24.26 -31.02
N GLN A 374 22.42 -24.74 -31.59
CA GLN A 374 21.08 -24.20 -31.35
C GLN A 374 20.24 -25.18 -30.54
N TYR A 375 19.50 -24.66 -29.56
CA TYR A 375 18.52 -25.45 -28.83
C TYR A 375 17.25 -25.64 -29.67
N SER A 376 16.71 -26.85 -29.63
CA SER A 376 15.39 -27.16 -30.17
C SER A 376 14.52 -27.72 -29.06
N PHE A 377 13.27 -27.27 -28.98
CA PHE A 377 12.34 -27.69 -27.94
C PHE A 377 11.27 -28.60 -28.53
N THR A 378 10.87 -29.61 -27.78
CA THR A 378 9.83 -30.56 -28.19
C THR A 378 8.82 -30.76 -27.09
N ASN A 379 7.74 -31.47 -27.41
CA ASN A 379 6.77 -31.95 -26.46
C ASN A 379 7.35 -32.97 -25.45
N GLU A 380 8.52 -33.54 -25.70
CA GLU A 380 9.17 -34.43 -24.72
C GLU A 380 10.34 -33.77 -24.01
N ALA A 381 10.91 -32.70 -24.58
CA ALA A 381 12.15 -32.09 -24.09
C ALA A 381 12.11 -30.56 -24.13
N SER A 382 12.00 -29.95 -22.96
CA SER A 382 12.13 -28.51 -22.74
C SER A 382 12.80 -28.14 -21.41
N ASN A 383 13.48 -29.10 -20.77
CA ASN A 383 14.18 -28.87 -19.52
C ASN A 383 15.55 -28.24 -19.77
N CYS A 384 15.77 -27.05 -19.18
CA CYS A 384 17.05 -26.34 -19.23
C CYS A 384 17.88 -26.46 -17.94
N ASP A 385 17.37 -27.14 -16.91
CA ASP A 385 18.12 -27.50 -15.70
C ASP A 385 18.93 -28.79 -15.95
N PHE A 386 20.18 -28.62 -16.37
CA PHE A 386 21.05 -29.73 -16.78
C PHE A 386 21.77 -30.39 -15.61
N ASN A 387 22.00 -29.71 -14.47
CA ASN A 387 22.51 -30.37 -13.26
C ASN A 387 21.42 -31.02 -12.39
N ARG A 388 20.14 -30.79 -12.71
CA ARG A 388 18.98 -31.37 -12.03
C ARG A 388 18.88 -30.98 -10.56
N ASN A 389 19.28 -29.75 -10.24
CA ASN A 389 19.12 -29.22 -8.89
C ASN A 389 17.73 -28.60 -8.64
N GLY A 390 16.90 -28.61 -9.69
CA GLY A 390 15.50 -28.19 -9.70
C GLY A 390 15.27 -26.86 -10.41
N ARG A 391 16.30 -26.05 -10.70
CA ARG A 391 16.14 -24.70 -11.26
C ARG A 391 17.18 -24.42 -12.35
N VAL A 392 16.88 -23.47 -13.22
CA VAL A 392 17.86 -22.90 -14.15
C VAL A 392 18.80 -21.95 -13.40
N GLU A 393 20.11 -22.19 -13.53
CA GLU A 393 21.16 -21.25 -13.12
C GLU A 393 21.55 -20.29 -14.24
N PHE A 394 21.39 -18.98 -14.00
CA PHE A 394 21.79 -17.96 -14.98
C PHE A 394 23.30 -17.65 -14.96
N ASP A 395 24.04 -18.08 -13.94
CA ASP A 395 25.51 -18.02 -13.89
C ASP A 395 26.17 -19.20 -14.62
N ARG A 396 25.38 -20.23 -14.98
CA ARG A 396 25.81 -21.35 -15.82
C ARG A 396 25.51 -21.06 -17.30
N PRO A 397 26.53 -20.91 -18.16
CA PRO A 397 26.31 -20.50 -19.55
C PRO A 397 25.42 -21.44 -20.36
N ASP A 398 25.49 -22.75 -20.11
CA ASP A 398 24.71 -23.77 -20.82
C ASP A 398 23.21 -23.66 -20.52
N GLU A 399 22.85 -23.55 -19.24
CA GLU A 399 21.47 -23.43 -18.76
C GLU A 399 20.89 -22.05 -19.09
N ALA A 400 21.68 -20.98 -18.88
CA ALA A 400 21.30 -19.63 -19.25
C ALA A 400 21.02 -19.50 -20.75
N GLU A 401 21.86 -20.07 -21.61
CA GLU A 401 21.65 -20.06 -23.07
C GLU A 401 20.41 -20.86 -23.47
N CYS A 402 20.16 -22.01 -22.82
CA CYS A 402 18.95 -22.82 -23.04
C CYS A 402 17.69 -22.05 -22.66
N SER A 403 17.65 -21.48 -21.46
CA SER A 403 16.51 -20.71 -20.95
C SER A 403 16.21 -19.50 -21.84
N ASN A 404 17.25 -18.74 -22.22
CA ASN A 404 17.11 -17.63 -23.17
C ASN A 404 16.60 -18.06 -24.56
N ALA A 405 16.90 -19.28 -25.00
CA ALA A 405 16.37 -19.83 -26.24
C ALA A 405 14.89 -20.23 -26.10
N CYS A 406 14.51 -20.83 -24.97
CA CYS A 406 13.12 -21.16 -24.65
C CYS A 406 12.26 -19.89 -24.55
N ASP A 407 12.78 -18.83 -23.93
CA ASP A 407 12.08 -17.54 -23.84
C ASP A 407 11.77 -16.93 -25.22
N LYS A 408 12.63 -17.14 -26.20
CA LYS A 408 12.44 -16.69 -27.59
C LYS A 408 11.47 -17.55 -28.39
N ASP A 409 11.28 -18.80 -28.00
CA ASP A 409 10.30 -19.69 -28.59
C ASP A 409 8.91 -19.40 -27.98
N PRO A 410 7.93 -18.93 -28.76
CA PRO A 410 6.58 -18.67 -28.25
C PRO A 410 5.87 -19.93 -27.76
N GLU A 411 6.31 -21.11 -28.19
CA GLU A 411 5.71 -22.41 -27.88
C GLU A 411 6.47 -23.18 -26.79
N CYS A 412 7.55 -22.63 -26.23
CA CYS A 412 8.33 -23.29 -25.20
C CYS A 412 7.83 -22.97 -23.80
N VAL A 413 7.66 -24.03 -23.00
CA VAL A 413 7.52 -23.97 -21.55
C VAL A 413 8.74 -24.62 -20.94
N GLU A 414 9.55 -23.84 -20.21
CA GLU A 414 10.71 -24.39 -19.51
C GLU A 414 10.23 -25.33 -18.40
N TRP A 415 10.67 -26.59 -18.47
CA TRP A 415 10.12 -27.65 -17.62
C TRP A 415 10.42 -27.45 -16.13
N SER A 416 11.62 -26.99 -15.76
CA SER A 416 11.99 -26.80 -14.35
C SER A 416 11.13 -25.72 -13.67
N ALA A 417 10.82 -24.64 -14.38
CA ALA A 417 9.91 -23.59 -13.95
C ALA A 417 8.50 -24.14 -13.68
N PHE A 418 7.96 -24.94 -14.62
CA PHE A 418 6.69 -25.63 -14.41
C PHE A 418 6.74 -26.61 -13.23
N ALA A 419 7.78 -27.43 -13.13
CA ALA A 419 7.89 -28.42 -12.06
C ALA A 419 7.97 -27.78 -10.66
N GLN A 420 8.57 -26.59 -10.54
CA GLN A 420 8.69 -25.88 -9.28
C GLN A 420 7.47 -25.04 -8.92
N ARG A 421 6.89 -24.33 -9.89
CA ARG A 421 5.88 -23.29 -9.64
C ARG A 421 4.52 -23.57 -10.28
N SER A 422 4.41 -24.60 -11.10
CA SER A 422 3.25 -24.90 -11.95
C SER A 422 2.94 -23.79 -12.96
N ASP A 423 3.95 -23.00 -13.33
CA ASP A 423 3.85 -21.95 -14.35
C ASP A 423 4.00 -22.58 -15.75
N PHE A 424 3.12 -22.22 -16.68
CA PHE A 424 3.18 -22.64 -18.08
C PHE A 424 2.78 -21.49 -19.00
N GLU A 425 2.97 -21.67 -20.31
CA GLU A 425 2.67 -20.63 -21.30
C GLU A 425 1.39 -20.94 -22.06
N LEU A 426 0.55 -19.91 -22.20
CA LEU A 426 -0.56 -19.88 -23.15
C LEU A 426 -0.12 -19.14 -24.39
N VAL A 427 -0.40 -19.73 -25.56
CA VAL A 427 -0.20 -19.09 -26.86
C VAL A 427 -1.53 -18.59 -27.38
N ILE A 428 -1.60 -17.29 -27.65
CA ILE A 428 -2.76 -16.64 -28.24
C ILE A 428 -2.38 -16.28 -29.67
N GLU A 429 -3.05 -16.92 -30.63
CA GLU A 429 -2.80 -16.74 -32.06
C GLU A 429 -4.04 -16.17 -32.76
N GLU A 430 -3.84 -15.10 -33.52
CA GLU A 430 -4.85 -14.52 -34.40
C GLU A 430 -4.52 -14.88 -35.86
N LYS A 431 -5.41 -15.64 -36.52
CA LYS A 431 -5.26 -16.04 -37.91
C LYS A 431 -5.78 -14.93 -38.82
N ARG A 432 -4.90 -14.22 -39.53
CA ARG A 432 -5.33 -13.21 -40.53
C ARG A 432 -5.17 -13.74 -41.94
N ALA A 433 -6.30 -13.89 -42.64
CA ALA A 433 -6.38 -14.49 -43.98
C ALA A 433 -5.43 -13.87 -45.03
N ALA A 434 -4.97 -12.61 -44.86
CA ALA A 434 -4.13 -11.91 -45.83
C ALA A 434 -2.75 -11.42 -45.32
N GLN A 435 -2.44 -11.55 -44.02
CA GLN A 435 -1.24 -10.95 -43.40
C GLN A 435 -0.38 -11.95 -42.60
N GLY A 436 -0.70 -13.24 -42.65
CA GLY A 436 -0.10 -14.26 -41.79
C GLY A 436 -0.75 -14.30 -40.41
N SER A 437 -0.31 -15.21 -39.54
CA SER A 437 -0.76 -15.25 -38.14
C SER A 437 0.08 -14.31 -37.27
N ARG A 438 -0.55 -13.76 -36.24
CA ARG A 438 0.14 -13.05 -35.15
C ARG A 438 -0.04 -13.86 -33.88
N SER A 439 1.01 -14.01 -33.10
CA SER A 439 0.94 -14.68 -31.81
C SER A 439 1.61 -13.88 -30.71
N VAL A 440 1.13 -14.09 -29.50
CA VAL A 440 1.73 -13.61 -28.25
C VAL A 440 1.60 -14.72 -27.22
N LYS A 441 2.61 -14.87 -26.36
CA LYS A 441 2.52 -15.76 -25.20
C LYS A 441 2.24 -14.97 -23.92
N VAL A 442 1.55 -15.61 -22.99
CA VAL A 442 1.34 -15.12 -21.63
C VAL A 442 1.45 -16.29 -20.67
N GLN A 443 2.14 -16.06 -19.55
CA GLN A 443 2.27 -17.07 -18.52
C GLN A 443 0.93 -17.29 -17.82
N ALA A 444 0.68 -18.52 -17.41
CA ALA A 444 -0.50 -18.93 -16.68
C ALA A 444 -0.11 -19.88 -15.55
N ASN A 445 -0.92 -19.88 -14.50
CA ASN A 445 -0.77 -20.78 -13.36
C ASN A 445 -2.14 -21.36 -12.99
N ALA A 446 -2.22 -22.69 -12.94
CA ALA A 446 -3.45 -23.45 -12.70
C ALA A 446 -3.44 -24.19 -11.35
N THR A 447 -2.59 -23.81 -10.40
CA THR A 447 -2.47 -24.50 -9.10
C THR A 447 -3.80 -24.58 -8.34
N ALA A 448 -4.65 -23.56 -8.47
CA ALA A 448 -5.98 -23.55 -7.86
C ALA A 448 -7.06 -24.35 -8.64
N ALA A 449 -6.71 -24.92 -9.79
CA ALA A 449 -7.56 -25.75 -10.66
C ALA A 449 -7.02 -27.19 -10.72
N PRO A 450 -7.09 -27.96 -9.61
CA PRO A 450 -6.41 -29.26 -9.50
C PRO A 450 -6.95 -30.34 -10.44
N ASP A 451 -8.16 -30.18 -10.99
CA ASP A 451 -8.72 -31.14 -11.95
C ASP A 451 -8.22 -30.90 -13.38
N PHE A 452 -7.47 -29.81 -13.61
CA PHE A 452 -6.91 -29.49 -14.92
C PHE A 452 -5.49 -30.07 -15.09
N ASP A 453 -5.39 -31.16 -15.83
CA ASP A 453 -4.09 -31.72 -16.23
C ASP A 453 -3.47 -30.90 -17.38
N VAL A 454 -2.61 -29.96 -17.02
CA VAL A 454 -1.90 -29.07 -17.95
C VAL A 454 -1.05 -29.87 -18.95
N LEU A 455 -0.38 -30.94 -18.51
CA LEU A 455 0.50 -31.74 -19.36
C LEU A 455 -0.30 -32.53 -20.39
N ALA A 456 -1.43 -33.12 -19.98
CA ALA A 456 -2.34 -33.78 -20.91
C ALA A 456 -3.01 -32.79 -21.88
N ALA A 457 -3.07 -31.50 -21.53
CA ALA A 457 -3.65 -30.44 -22.34
C ALA A 457 -2.63 -29.67 -23.23
N ARG A 458 -1.35 -30.03 -23.17
CA ARG A 458 -0.27 -29.45 -24.00
C ARG A 458 -0.61 -29.44 -25.49
N GLY A 459 -0.42 -28.30 -26.14
CA GLY A 459 -0.71 -28.09 -27.56
C GLY A 459 -2.20 -28.10 -27.93
N LYS A 460 -3.11 -28.32 -26.97
CA LYS A 460 -4.55 -28.35 -27.23
C LYS A 460 -5.15 -26.95 -27.08
N PRO A 461 -6.18 -26.61 -27.89
CA PRO A 461 -6.90 -25.35 -27.73
C PRO A 461 -7.70 -25.34 -26.43
N LEU A 462 -7.89 -24.14 -25.89
CA LEU A 462 -8.76 -23.83 -24.76
C LEU A 462 -9.84 -22.87 -25.23
N ARG A 463 -11.07 -23.08 -24.76
CA ARG A 463 -12.16 -22.12 -25.00
C ARG A 463 -11.86 -20.79 -24.34
N ALA A 464 -11.46 -20.84 -23.07
CA ALA A 464 -11.05 -19.66 -22.31
C ALA A 464 -10.15 -20.04 -21.14
N TYR A 465 -9.28 -19.11 -20.77
CA TYR A 465 -8.52 -19.14 -19.53
C TYR A 465 -8.70 -17.80 -18.83
N SER A 466 -9.25 -17.82 -17.62
CA SER A 466 -9.51 -16.64 -16.79
C SER A 466 -8.65 -16.67 -15.54
N GLY A 467 -8.55 -15.54 -14.85
CA GLY A 467 -7.84 -15.49 -13.59
C GLY A 467 -7.50 -14.07 -13.16
N THR A 468 -6.73 -13.96 -12.09
CA THR A 468 -6.18 -12.66 -11.66
C THR A 468 -4.83 -12.45 -12.34
N LEU A 469 -4.64 -11.28 -12.97
CA LEU A 469 -3.36 -10.95 -13.61
C LEU A 469 -2.35 -10.50 -12.56
N ARG A 470 -1.34 -11.32 -12.28
CA ARG A 470 -0.23 -10.98 -11.39
C ARG A 470 0.93 -10.41 -12.20
N TYR A 471 1.65 -9.44 -11.62
CA TYR A 471 2.87 -8.87 -12.18
C TYR A 471 4.04 -9.12 -11.23
N PHE A 472 5.19 -9.51 -11.77
CA PHE A 472 6.43 -9.71 -11.02
C PHE A 472 7.59 -9.03 -11.76
N SER A 473 8.19 -8.01 -11.13
CA SER A 473 9.03 -7.03 -11.84
C SER A 473 10.43 -7.49 -12.24
N ASP A 474 11.00 -8.50 -11.57
CA ASP A 474 12.36 -8.94 -11.88
C ASP A 474 12.48 -9.65 -13.25
N GLY A 475 11.36 -10.10 -13.82
CA GLY A 475 11.29 -10.75 -15.14
C GLY A 475 10.41 -10.05 -16.18
N SER A 476 9.78 -8.91 -15.87
CA SER A 476 8.69 -8.32 -16.69
C SER A 476 7.50 -9.27 -16.95
N GLN A 477 7.37 -10.30 -16.10
CA GLN A 477 6.45 -11.41 -16.29
C GLN A 477 5.06 -11.06 -15.77
N PHE A 478 4.06 -11.44 -16.55
CA PHE A 478 2.66 -11.32 -16.20
C PHE A 478 2.03 -12.71 -16.25
N THR A 479 1.42 -13.11 -15.14
CA THR A 479 0.88 -14.46 -14.96
C THR A 479 -0.62 -14.36 -14.75
N ILE A 480 -1.39 -15.07 -15.56
CA ILE A 480 -2.83 -15.25 -15.29
C ILE A 480 -2.96 -16.40 -14.30
N GLU A 481 -3.22 -16.08 -13.05
CA GLU A 481 -3.43 -17.09 -12.00
C GLU A 481 -4.91 -17.44 -11.92
N ALA A 482 -5.25 -18.69 -12.26
CA ALA A 482 -6.61 -19.19 -12.10
C ALA A 482 -7.01 -19.15 -10.62
N ARG A 483 -8.26 -18.79 -10.34
CA ARG A 483 -8.77 -18.73 -8.96
C ARG A 483 -9.32 -20.07 -8.49
N CYS A 484 -9.85 -20.85 -9.42
CA CYS A 484 -10.38 -22.19 -9.21
C CYS A 484 -10.56 -22.90 -10.57
N GLN A 485 -11.11 -24.11 -10.56
CA GLN A 485 -11.41 -24.89 -11.78
C GLN A 485 -12.32 -24.17 -12.79
N ASP A 486 -13.24 -23.31 -12.33
CA ASP A 486 -14.19 -22.60 -13.20
C ASP A 486 -13.51 -21.63 -14.17
N ASP A 487 -12.30 -21.16 -13.83
CA ASP A 487 -11.54 -20.22 -14.65
C ASP A 487 -10.90 -20.91 -15.88
N VAL A 488 -10.83 -22.24 -15.92
CA VAL A 488 -10.22 -23.02 -17.01
C VAL A 488 -11.29 -23.75 -17.82
N VAL A 489 -11.48 -23.35 -19.08
CA VAL A 489 -12.50 -23.93 -19.98
C VAL A 489 -11.81 -24.64 -21.14
N ALA A 490 -11.62 -25.95 -21.03
CA ALA A 490 -10.99 -26.77 -22.06
C ALA A 490 -11.96 -27.23 -23.17
N ASP A 491 -13.25 -27.39 -22.85
CA ASP A 491 -14.26 -27.76 -23.84
C ASP A 491 -14.59 -26.57 -24.76
N MET A 492 -14.26 -26.71 -26.05
CA MET A 492 -14.51 -25.71 -27.08
C MET A 492 -16.00 -25.44 -27.33
N GLY A 493 -16.88 -26.38 -26.97
CA GLY A 493 -18.34 -26.21 -27.04
C GLY A 493 -18.96 -25.54 -25.82
N ALA A 494 -18.21 -25.42 -24.71
CA ALA A 494 -18.69 -24.81 -23.48
C ALA A 494 -18.60 -23.28 -23.51
N SER A 495 -19.33 -22.63 -22.61
CA SER A 495 -19.17 -21.20 -22.33
C SER A 495 -18.56 -21.00 -20.95
N PRO A 496 -17.67 -20.01 -20.76
CA PRO A 496 -17.18 -19.66 -19.44
C PRO A 496 -18.35 -19.33 -18.51
N LYS A 497 -18.24 -19.75 -17.24
CA LYS A 497 -19.19 -19.33 -16.21
C LYS A 497 -19.09 -17.81 -16.01
N ALA A 498 -20.21 -17.19 -15.68
CA ALA A 498 -20.26 -15.78 -15.32
C ALA A 498 -19.47 -15.53 -14.03
N SER A 499 -18.88 -14.35 -13.88
CA SER A 499 -17.98 -14.01 -12.77
C SER A 499 -18.65 -13.98 -11.40
N ASP A 500 -19.97 -13.82 -11.37
CA ASP A 500 -20.82 -13.87 -10.18
C ASP A 500 -21.10 -15.31 -9.69
N GLN A 501 -20.69 -16.31 -10.48
CA GLN A 501 -20.80 -17.74 -10.20
C GLN A 501 -19.43 -18.44 -10.18
N ALA A 502 -18.52 -18.04 -11.08
CA ALA A 502 -17.21 -18.64 -11.25
C ALA A 502 -16.30 -18.37 -10.05
N CYS A 503 -15.86 -19.43 -9.38
CA CYS A 503 -15.03 -19.34 -8.18
C CYS A 503 -15.68 -18.55 -7.04
N VAL A 504 -17.01 -18.58 -6.97
CA VAL A 504 -17.80 -17.97 -5.90
C VAL A 504 -18.31 -19.08 -4.97
N PHE A 505 -17.73 -19.14 -3.77
CA PHE A 505 -18.15 -20.04 -2.71
C PHE A 505 -19.02 -19.26 -1.71
N PRO A 506 -20.33 -19.52 -1.65
CA PRO A 506 -21.22 -18.71 -0.83
C PRO A 506 -21.04 -19.00 0.66
N ARG A 507 -21.01 -17.94 1.47
CA ARG A 507 -21.14 -18.03 2.93
C ARG A 507 -22.58 -18.39 3.28
N LEU A 508 -22.80 -19.52 3.94
CA LEU A 508 -24.12 -19.93 4.40
C LEU A 508 -24.44 -19.29 5.75
N ASP A 509 -25.71 -18.99 6.01
CA ASP A 509 -26.17 -18.48 7.31
C ASP A 509 -25.91 -19.45 8.47
N THR A 510 -25.82 -20.74 8.17
CA THR A 510 -25.45 -21.81 9.13
C THR A 510 -23.95 -21.94 9.36
N ASP A 511 -23.10 -21.25 8.60
CA ASP A 511 -21.66 -21.32 8.81
C ASP A 511 -21.35 -20.65 10.15
N ASN A 512 -21.09 -21.49 11.16
CA ASN A 512 -20.70 -21.07 12.50
C ASN A 512 -19.28 -20.49 12.51
N ASN A 513 -19.01 -19.45 11.72
CA ASN A 513 -18.04 -18.38 11.97
C ASN A 513 -16.63 -18.77 12.49
N ALA A 514 -16.18 -20.01 12.24
CA ALA A 514 -14.94 -20.60 12.76
C ALA A 514 -14.37 -21.74 11.87
N GLY A 515 -14.96 -22.05 10.70
CA GLY A 515 -14.66 -23.34 10.04
C GLY A 515 -14.79 -23.42 8.52
N THR A 516 -14.64 -22.33 7.77
CA THR A 516 -14.48 -22.41 6.32
C THR A 516 -13.08 -21.92 5.94
N GLN A 517 -12.12 -22.83 6.08
CA GLN A 517 -10.85 -22.83 5.35
C GLN A 517 -10.99 -23.72 4.13
#